data_AF-A0A6W0L4M7-F1
#
_entry.id   AF-A0A6W0L4M7-F1
#
_cell.length_a   1.000
_cell.length_b   1.000
_cell.length_c   1.000
_cell.angle_alpha   90.00
_cell.angle_beta   90.00
_cell.angle_gamma   90.00
#
_symmetry.space_group_name_H-M   'P 1'
#
loop_
_entity.id
_entity.type
_entity.pdbx_description
1 polymer ?
#
loop_
_entity_poly.entity_id
_entity_poly.type
_entity_poly.pdbx_seq_one_letter_code
_entity_poly.pdbx_strand_id
1 'polypeptide(L)'
;QEESSKAAELQARQEKLDALRKLMEEDGINPEELLGSFQAKSTATKKSRGPRPAKYSFTDENGETKTWTGQGRTPKALAEQIAAGKSLDDFLI
;
A
#
# COMPACT_ATOMS: atom_id res chain seq x y z
N GLN A 1 -3.82 34.91 22.26
CA GLN A 1 -5.03 34.32 21.65
C GLN A 1 -4.74 33.03 20.87
N GLU A 2 -3.51 32.76 20.44
CA GLU A 2 -3.13 31.53 19.72
C GLU A 2 -2.96 30.28 20.62
N GLU A 3 -2.59 30.46 21.89
CA GLU A 3 -2.45 29.36 22.86
C GLU A 3 -3.78 28.70 23.24
N SER A 4 -4.88 29.46 23.34
CA SER A 4 -6.21 28.89 23.61
C SER A 4 -6.70 28.01 22.46
N SER A 5 -6.40 28.37 21.21
CA SER A 5 -6.77 27.55 20.04
C SER A 5 -6.01 26.23 20.04
N LYS A 6 -4.71 26.24 20.39
CA LYS A 6 -3.92 25.01 20.55
C LYS A 6 -4.41 24.15 21.71
N ALA A 7 -4.79 24.75 22.83
CA ALA A 7 -5.33 24.01 23.98
C ALA A 7 -6.68 23.33 23.63
N ALA A 8 -7.56 24.06 22.93
CA ALA A 8 -8.84 23.52 22.46
C ALA A 8 -8.64 22.40 21.43
N GLU A 9 -7.67 22.54 20.52
CA GLU A 9 -7.33 21.49 19.54
C GLU A 9 -6.72 20.25 20.20
N LEU A 10 -5.89 20.43 21.24
CA LEU A 10 -5.37 19.33 22.04
C LEU A 10 -6.48 18.58 22.77
N GLN A 11 -7.43 19.29 23.39
CA GLN A 11 -8.59 18.69 24.03
C GLN A 11 -9.44 17.93 23.02
N ALA A 12 -9.79 18.55 21.88
CA ALA A 12 -10.55 17.89 20.83
C ALA A 12 -9.84 16.64 20.28
N ARG A 13 -8.50 16.67 20.20
CA ARG A 13 -7.70 15.50 19.82
C ARG A 13 -7.73 14.42 20.92
N GLN A 14 -7.66 14.80 22.18
CA GLN A 14 -7.69 13.88 23.31
C GLN A 14 -9.05 13.18 23.44
N GLU A 15 -10.14 13.92 23.28
CA GLU A 15 -11.50 13.37 23.28
C GLU A 15 -11.71 12.38 22.12
N LYS A 16 -11.19 12.70 20.94
CA LYS A 16 -11.21 11.77 19.79
C LYS A 16 -10.41 10.50 20.06
N LEU A 17 -9.23 10.61 20.70
CA LEU A 17 -8.42 9.44 21.06
C LEU A 17 -9.13 8.55 22.09
N ASP A 18 -9.80 9.14 23.07
CA ASP A 18 -10.56 8.41 24.09
C ASP A 18 -11.77 7.69 23.48
N ALA A 19 -12.53 8.39 22.62
CA ALA A 19 -13.64 7.80 21.87
C ALA A 19 -13.19 6.62 20.99
N LEU A 20 -12.07 6.77 20.29
CA LEU A 20 -11.48 5.69 19.48
C LEU A 20 -11.00 4.52 20.35
N ARG A 21 -10.42 4.80 21.53
CA ARG A 21 -9.98 3.77 22.47
C ARG A 21 -11.16 2.94 22.98
N LYS A 22 -12.26 3.60 23.34
CA LYS A 22 -13.47 2.92 23.82
C LYS A 22 -14.11 2.06 22.73
N LEU A 23 -14.20 2.58 21.51
CA LEU A 23 -14.69 1.81 20.36
C LEU A 23 -13.80 0.58 20.08
N MET A 24 -12.48 0.73 20.15
CA MET A 24 -11.55 -0.38 20.00
C MET A 24 -11.74 -1.44 21.10
N GLU A 25 -11.95 -1.03 22.34
CA GLU A 25 -12.20 -1.94 23.47
C GLU A 25 -13.55 -2.66 23.34
N GLU A 26 -14.60 -1.99 22.86
CA GLU A 26 -15.91 -2.61 22.59
C GLU A 26 -15.84 -3.68 21.48
N ASP A 27 -15.04 -3.45 20.45
CA ASP A 27 -14.74 -4.43 19.40
C ASP A 27 -13.75 -5.53 19.87
N GLY A 28 -13.26 -5.46 21.12
CA GLY A 28 -12.29 -6.41 21.68
C GLY A 28 -10.87 -6.27 21.11
N ILE A 29 -10.57 -5.14 20.47
CA ILE A 29 -9.27 -4.81 19.87
C ILE A 29 -8.43 -4.04 20.88
N ASN A 30 -7.41 -4.70 21.43
CA ASN A 30 -6.48 -4.05 22.35
C ASN A 30 -5.58 -3.05 21.60
N PRO A 31 -5.44 -1.78 22.04
CA PRO A 31 -4.61 -0.80 21.36
C PRO A 31 -3.12 -1.19 21.35
N GLU A 32 -2.64 -1.89 22.38
CA GLU A 32 -1.29 -2.47 22.40
C GLU A 32 -1.10 -3.60 21.38
N GLU A 33 -2.11 -4.44 21.16
CA GLU A 33 -2.03 -5.50 20.15
C GLU A 33 -2.10 -4.92 18.73
N LEU A 34 -2.93 -3.89 18.51
CA LEU A 34 -2.99 -3.18 17.23
C LEU A 34 -1.65 -2.50 16.90
N LEU A 35 -1.08 -1.81 17.89
CA LEU A 35 0.22 -1.16 17.79
C LEU A 35 1.33 -2.20 17.58
N GLY A 36 1.31 -3.28 18.37
CA GLY A 36 2.19 -4.45 18.23
C GLY A 36 2.06 -5.14 16.87
N SER A 37 0.86 -5.23 16.28
CA SER A 37 0.63 -5.76 14.93
C SER A 37 1.21 -4.84 13.86
N PHE A 38 1.10 -3.52 14.04
CA PHE A 38 1.70 -2.53 13.14
C PHE A 38 3.23 -2.51 13.24
N GLN A 39 3.78 -2.70 14.44
CA GLN A 39 5.22 -2.82 14.69
C GLN A 39 5.77 -4.16 14.22
N ALA A 40 5.08 -5.28 14.45
CA ALA A 40 5.47 -6.59 13.94
C ALA A 40 5.50 -6.62 12.41
N LYS A 41 4.62 -5.85 11.74
CA LYS A 41 4.67 -5.63 10.29
C LYS A 41 5.86 -4.79 9.82
N SER A 42 6.45 -3.97 10.69
CA SER A 42 7.59 -3.09 10.38
C SER A 42 8.94 -3.62 10.88
N THR A 43 8.96 -4.52 11.88
CA THR A 43 10.15 -5.21 12.39
C THR A 43 10.31 -6.64 11.90
N ALA A 44 9.31 -7.19 11.20
CA ALA A 44 9.56 -8.31 10.31
C ALA A 44 10.55 -7.83 9.26
N THR A 45 11.85 -8.05 9.52
CA THR A 45 12.90 -8.02 8.52
C THR A 45 12.30 -8.66 7.31
N LYS A 46 12.04 -7.86 6.26
CA LYS A 46 11.60 -8.38 4.98
C LYS A 46 12.70 -9.35 4.60
N LYS A 47 12.53 -10.63 4.92
CA LYS A 47 13.29 -11.72 4.33
C LYS A 47 13.13 -11.41 2.87
N SER A 48 14.23 -10.97 2.24
CA SER A 48 14.25 -10.60 0.84
C SER A 48 13.76 -11.84 0.13
N ARG A 49 12.46 -11.86 -0.15
CA ARG A 49 11.88 -12.80 -1.09
C ARG A 49 12.57 -12.34 -2.35
N GLY A 50 13.49 -13.15 -2.87
CA GLY A 50 14.12 -12.90 -4.15
C GLY A 50 13.00 -12.40 -5.09
N PRO A 51 13.23 -11.29 -5.81
CA PRO A 51 12.18 -10.55 -6.49
C PRO A 51 11.28 -11.57 -7.18
N ARG A 52 10.00 -11.59 -6.82
CA ARG A 52 9.03 -12.44 -7.52
C ARG A 52 9.25 -12.13 -9.00
N PRO A 53 9.53 -13.14 -9.85
CA PRO A 53 9.82 -12.87 -11.24
C PRO A 53 8.64 -12.06 -11.75
N ALA A 54 8.91 -10.87 -12.25
CA ALA A 54 7.91 -10.15 -12.98
C ALA A 54 7.39 -11.10 -14.05
N LYS A 55 6.06 -11.16 -14.23
CA LYS A 55 5.50 -12.15 -15.15
C LYS A 55 5.62 -11.64 -16.58
N TYR A 56 5.52 -10.33 -16.78
CA TYR A 56 5.66 -9.70 -18.07
C TYR A 56 6.66 -8.52 -18.04
N SER A 57 7.47 -8.36 -19.09
CA SER A 57 8.35 -7.21 -19.30
C SER A 57 8.01 -6.56 -20.63
N PHE A 58 7.76 -5.25 -20.64
CA PHE A 58 7.41 -4.49 -21.84
C PHE A 58 8.15 -3.16 -21.88
N THR A 59 8.41 -2.67 -23.10
CA THR A 59 8.99 -1.34 -23.30
C THR A 59 7.85 -0.33 -23.43
N ASP A 60 7.87 0.69 -22.57
CA ASP A 60 6.92 1.80 -22.64
C ASP A 60 7.23 2.74 -23.81
N GLU A 61 6.30 3.63 -24.18
CA GLU A 61 6.50 4.64 -25.24
C GLU A 61 7.71 5.56 -24.96
N ASN A 62 8.10 5.66 -23.68
CA ASN A 62 9.28 6.39 -23.22
C ASN A 62 10.59 5.62 -23.38
N GLY A 63 10.58 4.42 -23.96
CA GLY A 63 11.76 3.56 -24.11
C GLY A 63 12.20 2.86 -22.83
N GLU A 64 11.43 2.97 -21.76
CA GLU A 64 11.73 2.40 -20.44
C GLU A 64 11.18 0.97 -20.32
N THR A 65 12.02 0.01 -19.92
CA THR A 65 11.58 -1.36 -19.67
C THR A 65 10.84 -1.43 -18.33
N LYS A 66 9.53 -1.69 -18.39
CA LYS A 66 8.68 -1.85 -17.22
C LYS A 66 8.19 -3.27 -17.09
N THR A 67 8.09 -3.71 -15.85
CA THR A 67 7.61 -5.05 -15.51
C THR A 67 6.18 -5.00 -14.99
N TRP A 68 5.32 -5.88 -15.49
CA TRP A 68 3.95 -6.04 -15.02
C TRP A 68 3.74 -7.42 -14.39
N THR A 69 3.19 -7.42 -13.18
CA THR A 69 2.94 -8.66 -12.42
C THR A 69 1.62 -9.35 -12.81
N GLY A 70 0.86 -8.78 -13.76
CA GLY A 70 -0.47 -9.27 -14.14
C GLY A 70 -1.58 -8.92 -13.13
N GLN A 71 -1.28 -8.08 -12.13
CA GLN A 71 -2.24 -7.64 -11.12
C GLN A 71 -2.72 -6.20 -11.41
N GLY A 72 -4.02 -6.00 -11.51
CA GLY A 72 -4.64 -4.68 -11.72
C GLY A 72 -4.81 -4.30 -13.20
N ARG A 73 -4.90 -3.00 -13.51
CA ARG A 73 -5.06 -2.51 -14.89
C ARG A 73 -3.81 -2.81 -15.71
N THR A 74 -3.99 -3.37 -16.91
CA THR A 74 -2.93 -3.59 -17.89
C THR A 74 -2.29 -2.26 -18.28
N PRO A 75 -0.95 -2.15 -18.25
CA PRO A 75 -0.28 -0.92 -18.66
C PRO A 75 -0.51 -0.63 -20.14
N LYS A 76 -0.58 0.67 -20.50
CA LYS A 76 -0.97 1.13 -21.83
C LYS A 76 -0.10 0.51 -22.93
N ALA A 77 1.22 0.52 -22.77
CA ALA A 77 2.12 -0.06 -23.75
C ALA A 77 1.89 -1.57 -23.96
N LEU A 78 1.57 -2.33 -22.90
CA LEU A 78 1.23 -3.75 -23.05
C LEU A 78 -0.16 -3.92 -23.70
N ALA A 79 -1.13 -3.10 -23.35
CA ALA A 79 -2.45 -3.11 -23.98
C ALA A 79 -2.38 -2.79 -25.49
N GLU A 80 -1.47 -1.88 -25.90
CA GLU A 80 -1.22 -1.56 -27.31
C GLU A 80 -0.56 -2.71 -28.06
N GLN A 81 0.38 -3.43 -27.44
CA GLN A 81 0.97 -4.62 -28.04
C GLN A 81 -0.05 -5.76 -28.18
N ILE A 82 -0.93 -5.93 -27.19
CA ILE A 82 -2.04 -6.89 -27.26
C ILE A 82 -3.02 -6.49 -28.38
N ALA A 83 -3.35 -5.20 -28.48
CA ALA A 83 -4.20 -4.68 -29.56
C ALA A 83 -3.54 -4.80 -30.95
N ALA A 84 -2.20 -4.75 -31.02
CA ALA A 84 -1.42 -5.01 -32.24
C ALA A 84 -1.37 -6.51 -32.61
N GLY A 85 -2.06 -7.38 -31.86
CA GLY A 85 -2.17 -8.81 -32.15
C GLY A 85 -1.08 -9.67 -31.52
N LYS A 86 -0.25 -9.11 -30.62
CA LYS A 86 0.72 -9.91 -29.86
C LYS A 86 0.07 -10.53 -28.63
N SER A 87 0.46 -11.74 -28.31
CA SER A 87 -0.01 -12.40 -27.09
C SER A 87 0.69 -11.82 -25.87
N LEU A 88 -0.03 -11.76 -24.75
CA LEU A 88 0.54 -11.40 -23.45
C LEU A 88 1.75 -12.30 -23.11
N ASP A 89 1.70 -13.55 -23.54
CA ASP A 89 2.76 -14.56 -23.41
C ASP A 89 4.07 -14.21 -24.14
N ASP A 90 4.06 -13.33 -25.14
CA ASP A 90 5.28 -12.86 -25.82
C ASP A 90 6.12 -11.94 -24.92
N PHE A 91 5.45 -11.31 -23.95
CA PHE A 91 6.08 -10.44 -22.95
C PHE A 91 6.46 -11.22 -21.69
N LEU A 92 6.22 -12.53 -21.65
CA LEU A 92 6.50 -13.38 -20.50
C LEU A 92 8.02 -13.49 -20.29
N ILE A 93 8.47 -13.26 -19.05
CA ILE A 93 9.87 -13.41 -18.63
C ILE A 93 10.06 -14.62 -17.72
#